data_AF-A0A0P7X3C1-F1
#
_entry.id   AF-A0A0P7X3C1-F1
#
_cell.length_a   1.000
_cell.length_b   1.000
_cell.length_c   1.000
_cell.angle_alpha   90.00
_cell.angle_beta   90.00
_cell.angle_gamma   90.00
#
_symmetry.space_group_name_H-M   'P 1'
#
loop_
_entity.id
_entity.type
_entity.pdbx_description
1 polymer ?
#
loop_
_entity_poly.entity_id
_entity_poly.type
_entity_poly.pdbx_seq_one_letter_code
_entity_poly.pdbx_strand_id
1 'polypeptide(L)'
;MSDETELLNRCRDGDPNAFRILVNREKGMAWSVTAGLLSSPDLRSEAVQRAFIKAWKGLSTFSGQSSFRTWLVRIVINECLMLLKEEKRLAVRYPSIDSLEGALPQELTDPFEDLDHSEHLQACIAEALKEIPEAEQLAIRLFYLESLSTREIVGATGWSLPNTKVLLHRGRQSLRNVLDTKMRKHQEL
;
A
#
# COMPACT_ATOMS: atom_id res chain seq x y z
N MET A 1 5.34 -18.06 18.25
CA MET A 1 5.20 -16.73 17.63
C MET A 1 5.36 -15.70 18.74
N SER A 2 6.35 -14.80 18.68
CA SER A 2 6.48 -13.73 19.69
C SER A 2 5.30 -12.77 19.60
N ASP A 3 4.76 -12.41 20.76
CA ASP A 3 3.65 -11.46 20.93
C ASP A 3 4.05 -10.09 20.33
N GLU A 4 3.11 -9.43 19.63
CA GLU A 4 3.33 -8.12 19.01
C GLU A 4 3.82 -7.12 20.06
N THR A 5 3.24 -7.17 21.26
CA THR A 5 3.60 -6.31 22.38
C THR A 5 5.05 -6.51 22.84
N GLU A 6 5.51 -7.75 22.88
CA GLU A 6 6.89 -8.11 23.26
C GLU A 6 7.90 -7.56 22.23
N LEU A 7 7.61 -7.75 20.94
CA LEU A 7 8.45 -7.23 19.87
C LEU A 7 8.52 -5.70 19.91
N LEU A 8 7.39 -5.03 20.11
CA LEU A 8 7.34 -3.56 20.20
C LEU A 8 8.16 -3.04 21.38
N ASN A 9 8.11 -3.69 22.55
CA ASN A 9 8.91 -3.29 23.70
C ASN A 9 10.40 -3.45 23.44
N ARG A 10 10.83 -4.59 22.90
CA ARG A 10 12.24 -4.80 22.52
C ARG A 10 12.73 -3.77 21.50
N CYS A 11 11.89 -3.41 20.53
CA CYS A 11 12.24 -2.36 19.57
C CYS A 11 12.39 -0.98 20.25
N ARG A 12 11.56 -0.66 21.25
CA ARG A 12 11.70 0.57 22.04
C ARG A 12 12.99 0.60 22.85
N ASP A 13 13.46 -0.56 23.28
CA ASP A 13 14.77 -0.73 23.94
C ASP A 13 15.95 -0.71 22.95
N GLY A 14 15.67 -0.51 21.65
CA GLY A 14 16.68 -0.36 20.61
C GLY A 14 17.13 -1.66 19.95
N ASP A 15 16.43 -2.79 20.16
CA ASP A 15 16.76 -4.08 19.54
C ASP A 15 16.43 -4.10 18.03
N PRO A 16 17.45 -4.06 17.13
CA PRO A 16 17.21 -4.04 15.70
C PRO A 16 16.67 -5.38 15.16
N ASN A 17 16.94 -6.49 15.86
CA ASN A 17 16.43 -7.81 15.45
C ASN A 17 14.93 -7.92 15.66
N ALA A 18 14.42 -7.35 16.76
CA ALA A 18 12.97 -7.29 17.00
C ALA A 18 12.27 -6.50 15.89
N PHE A 19 12.86 -5.40 15.44
CA PHE A 19 12.28 -4.60 14.36
C PHE A 19 12.37 -5.29 13.02
N ARG A 20 13.47 -6.00 12.73
CA ARG A 20 13.57 -6.83 11.52
C ARG A 20 12.44 -7.86 11.44
N ILE A 21 12.04 -8.45 12.57
CA ILE A 21 10.89 -9.37 12.61
C ILE A 21 9.59 -8.63 12.26
N LEU A 22 9.35 -7.43 12.81
CA LEU A 22 8.17 -6.61 12.47
C LEU A 22 8.16 -6.23 10.99
N VAL A 23 9.30 -5.79 10.44
CA VAL A 23 9.44 -5.46 9.01
C VAL A 23 9.09 -6.66 8.15
N ASN A 24 9.65 -7.84 8.45
CA ASN A 24 9.37 -9.04 7.68
C ASN A 24 7.90 -9.48 7.73
N ARG A 25 7.19 -9.21 8.84
CA ARG A 25 5.75 -9.49 8.96
C ARG A 25 4.91 -8.52 8.13
N GLU A 26 5.27 -7.25 8.12
CA GLU A 26 4.44 -6.19 7.54
C GLU A 26 4.86 -5.74 6.13
N LYS A 27 6.01 -6.20 5.61
CA LYS A 27 6.53 -5.77 4.30
C LYS A 27 5.53 -6.00 3.14
N GLY A 28 4.82 -7.12 3.16
CA GLY A 28 3.82 -7.43 2.13
C GLY A 28 2.59 -6.53 2.17
N MET A 29 2.09 -6.22 3.37
CA MET A 29 1.02 -5.24 3.55
C MET A 29 1.48 -3.85 3.10
N ALA A 30 2.67 -3.41 3.53
CA ALA A 30 3.20 -2.11 3.16
C ALA A 30 3.28 -1.98 1.63
N TRP A 31 3.82 -2.99 0.95
CA TRP A 31 3.86 -3.04 -0.51
C TRP A 31 2.47 -3.02 -1.15
N SER A 32 1.54 -3.85 -0.67
CA SER A 32 0.14 -3.94 -1.15
C SER A 32 -0.57 -2.58 -1.10
N VAL A 33 -0.38 -1.82 -0.02
CA VAL A 33 -0.96 -0.49 0.16
C VAL A 33 -0.42 0.50 -0.88
N THR A 34 0.89 0.47 -1.18
CA THR A 34 1.47 1.38 -2.18
C THR A 34 0.89 1.17 -3.58
N ALA A 35 0.54 -0.08 -3.94
CA ALA A 35 -0.03 -0.42 -5.24
C ALA A 35 -1.42 0.17 -5.51
N GLY A 36 -2.10 0.71 -4.49
CA GLY A 36 -3.35 1.46 -4.66
C GLY A 36 -3.17 2.97 -4.86
N LEU A 37 -1.93 3.48 -4.79
CA LEU A 37 -1.63 4.91 -4.78
C LEU A 37 -0.52 5.31 -5.77
N LEU A 38 0.42 4.40 -6.05
CA LEU A 38 1.61 4.68 -6.85
C LEU A 38 1.69 3.70 -8.03
N SER A 39 1.85 4.25 -9.22
CA SER A 39 1.94 3.46 -10.47
C SER A 39 3.36 2.95 -10.74
N SER A 40 4.39 3.66 -10.28
CA SER A 40 5.80 3.29 -10.50
C SER A 40 6.31 2.32 -9.43
N PRO A 41 6.92 1.16 -9.80
CA PRO A 41 7.61 0.28 -8.86
C PRO A 41 8.68 0.98 -8.01
N ASP A 42 9.44 1.91 -8.60
CA ASP A 42 10.51 2.63 -7.91
C ASP A 42 9.93 3.52 -6.80
N LEU A 43 8.85 4.26 -7.10
CA LEU A 43 8.17 5.08 -6.11
C LEU A 43 7.56 4.22 -4.99
N ARG A 44 7.06 3.02 -5.31
CA ARG A 44 6.54 2.08 -4.31
C ARG A 44 7.64 1.62 -3.37
N SER A 45 8.79 1.20 -3.90
CA SER A 45 9.94 0.76 -3.10
C SER A 45 10.45 1.90 -2.20
N GLU A 46 10.56 3.11 -2.75
CA GLU A 46 10.96 4.28 -1.98
C GLU A 46 9.95 4.62 -0.87
N ALA A 47 8.63 4.55 -1.14
CA ALA A 47 7.60 4.77 -0.14
C ALA A 47 7.71 3.78 1.02
N VAL A 48 7.86 2.49 0.72
CA VAL A 48 8.01 1.43 1.74
C VAL A 48 9.27 1.66 2.57
N GLN A 49 10.40 1.97 1.93
CA GLN A 49 11.66 2.23 2.63
C GLN A 49 11.54 3.45 3.56
N ARG A 50 11.05 4.59 3.04
CA ARG A 50 10.83 5.81 3.84
C ARG A 50 9.88 5.54 5.01
N ALA A 51 8.84 4.73 4.79
CA ALA A 51 7.88 4.39 5.82
C ALA A 51 8.49 3.56 6.95
N PHE A 52 9.28 2.52 6.65
CA PHE A 52 9.94 1.73 7.69
C PHE A 52 11.01 2.53 8.46
N ILE A 53 11.75 3.43 7.79
CA ILE A 53 12.69 4.33 8.46
C ILE A 53 11.94 5.26 9.44
N LYS A 54 10.80 5.82 9.02
CA LYS A 54 9.96 6.65 9.89
C LYS A 54 9.32 5.85 11.01
N ALA A 55 8.90 4.61 10.75
CA ALA A 55 8.36 3.71 11.75
C ALA A 55 9.40 3.41 12.83
N TRP A 56 10.64 3.08 12.47
CA TRP A 56 11.74 2.88 13.42
C TRP A 56 11.97 4.11 14.30
N LYS A 57 12.08 5.30 13.68
CA LYS A 57 12.31 6.57 14.40
C LYS A 57 11.12 6.99 15.28
N GLY A 58 9.90 6.67 14.86
CA GLY A 58 8.66 7.06 15.53
C GLY A 58 8.16 6.05 16.57
N LEU A 59 8.76 4.86 16.66
CA LEU A 59 8.23 3.76 17.47
C LEU A 59 8.18 4.07 18.97
N SER A 60 9.12 4.87 19.46
CA SER A 60 9.13 5.37 20.84
C SER A 60 7.90 6.23 21.18
N THR A 61 7.32 6.90 20.18
CA THR A 61 6.13 7.75 20.33
C THR A 61 4.81 7.02 20.04
N PHE A 62 4.89 5.77 19.57
CA PHE A 62 3.70 4.97 19.32
C PHE A 62 3.03 4.58 20.64
N SER A 63 1.82 5.11 20.87
CA SER A 63 1.09 5.00 22.14
C SER A 63 0.25 3.74 22.31
N GLY A 64 0.19 2.85 21.30
CA GLY A 64 -0.59 1.61 21.36
C GLY A 64 -2.11 1.80 21.30
N GLN A 65 -2.59 2.98 20.93
CA GLN A 65 -4.03 3.29 20.79
C GLN A 65 -4.68 2.63 19.55
N SER A 66 -3.85 2.06 18.66
CA SER A 66 -4.24 1.23 17.51
C SER A 66 -3.27 0.04 17.44
N SER A 67 -3.53 -0.94 16.56
CA SER A 67 -2.51 -1.93 16.23
C SER A 67 -1.28 -1.26 15.59
N PHE A 68 -0.11 -1.90 15.70
CA PHE A 68 1.10 -1.45 15.00
C PHE A 68 0.87 -1.41 13.49
N ARG A 69 0.21 -2.44 12.96
CA ARG A 69 -0.18 -2.53 11.55
C ARG A 69 -0.96 -1.29 11.09
N THR A 70 -2.01 -0.89 11.80
CA THR A 70 -2.82 0.30 11.44
C THR A 70 -1.99 1.58 11.50
N TRP A 71 -1.10 1.71 12.48
CA TRP A 71 -0.19 2.85 12.58
C TRP A 71 0.80 2.89 11.41
N LEU A 72 1.36 1.74 11.03
CA LEU A 72 2.28 1.61 9.89
C LEU A 72 1.60 1.92 8.56
N VAL A 73 0.38 1.42 8.32
CA VAL A 73 -0.43 1.76 7.12
C VAL A 73 -0.54 3.27 6.94
N ARG A 74 -0.81 4.01 8.02
CA ARG A 74 -0.89 5.47 7.98
C ARG A 74 0.43 6.11 7.56
N ILE A 75 1.56 5.61 8.06
CA ILE A 75 2.89 6.09 7.64
C ILE A 75 3.08 5.82 6.15
N VAL A 76 2.81 4.60 5.67
CA VAL A 76 2.94 4.23 4.25
C VAL A 76 2.09 5.13 3.35
N ILE A 77 0.81 5.35 3.67
CA ILE A 77 -0.07 6.23 2.90
C ILE A 77 0.48 7.65 2.85
N ASN A 78 0.98 8.18 3.99
CA ASN A 78 1.57 9.51 4.02
C ASN A 78 2.81 9.63 3.14
N GLU A 79 3.67 8.60 3.09
CA GLU A 79 4.83 8.59 2.19
C GLU A 79 4.42 8.55 0.73
N CYS A 80 3.43 7.72 0.35
CA CYS A 80 2.89 7.72 -1.01
C CYS A 80 2.37 9.09 -1.42
N LEU A 81 1.57 9.73 -0.55
CA LEU A 81 1.02 11.07 -0.81
C LEU A 81 2.10 12.16 -0.87
N MET A 82 3.19 12.01 -0.12
CA MET A 82 4.35 12.90 -0.19
C MET A 82 5.07 12.76 -1.53
N LEU A 83 5.36 11.53 -1.96
CA LEU A 83 6.03 11.26 -3.24
C LEU A 83 5.20 11.75 -4.43
N LEU A 84 3.88 11.55 -4.43
CA LEU A 84 2.98 12.10 -5.47
C LEU A 84 3.02 13.63 -5.54
N LYS A 85 3.17 14.31 -4.39
CA LYS A 85 3.32 15.77 -4.36
C LYS A 85 4.69 16.21 -4.88
N GLU A 86 5.74 15.45 -4.57
CA GLU A 86 7.10 15.69 -5.07
C GLU A 86 7.17 15.51 -6.59
N GLU A 87 6.60 14.43 -7.12
CA GLU A 87 6.51 14.15 -8.55
C GLU A 87 5.76 15.26 -9.30
N LYS A 88 4.57 15.65 -8.81
CA LYS A 88 3.81 16.78 -9.41
C LYS A 88 4.59 18.08 -9.40
N ARG A 89 5.38 18.35 -8.34
CA ARG A 89 6.23 19.54 -8.27
C ARG A 89 7.40 19.46 -9.25
N LEU A 90 8.00 18.30 -9.43
CA LEU A 90 9.10 18.09 -10.37
C LEU A 90 8.61 18.21 -11.82
N ALA A 91 7.44 17.65 -12.15
CA ALA A 91 6.81 17.79 -13.46
C ALA A 91 6.44 19.25 -13.81
N VAL A 92 6.10 20.07 -12.81
CA VAL A 92 5.83 21.51 -13.00
C VAL A 92 7.13 22.32 -13.10
N ARG A 93 8.18 21.93 -12.36
CA ARG A 93 9.46 22.66 -12.33
C ARG A 93 10.36 22.34 -13.53
N TYR A 94 10.21 21.15 -14.09
CA TYR A 94 10.86 20.69 -15.30
C TYR A 94 9.78 20.07 -16.19
N PRO A 95 9.06 20.86 -17.01
CA PRO A 95 8.21 20.28 -18.03
C PRO A 95 9.12 19.47 -18.96
N SER A 96 8.96 18.15 -18.95
CA SER A 96 9.84 17.22 -19.63
C SER A 96 9.99 17.59 -21.11
N ILE A 97 11.22 17.66 -21.61
CA ILE A 97 11.51 17.52 -23.04
C ILE A 97 11.20 16.07 -23.39
N ASP A 98 10.23 15.88 -24.26
CA ASP A 98 9.79 14.66 -24.94
C ASP A 98 9.89 13.30 -24.22
N SER A 99 8.72 12.69 -24.09
CA SER A 99 8.45 11.29 -24.46
C SER A 99 9.61 10.60 -25.18
N LEU A 100 10.32 9.71 -24.49
CA LEU A 100 11.18 8.73 -25.14
C LEU A 100 10.65 7.33 -24.86
N GLU A 101 10.06 6.76 -25.89
CA GLU A 101 9.92 5.32 -26.08
C GLU A 101 11.28 4.63 -25.87
N GLY A 102 11.26 3.49 -25.16
CA GLY A 102 12.29 2.46 -25.27
C GLY A 102 13.60 2.69 -24.51
N ALA A 103 13.67 2.18 -23.28
CA ALA A 103 14.92 1.66 -22.74
C ALA A 103 14.65 0.36 -21.95
N LEU A 104 15.50 -0.62 -22.23
CA LEU A 104 15.49 -2.04 -21.88
C LEU A 104 15.53 -2.32 -20.35
N PRO A 105 15.23 -3.58 -19.93
CA PRO A 105 14.98 -3.90 -18.52
C PRO A 105 16.26 -3.83 -17.72
N GLN A 106 16.30 -2.91 -16.77
CA GLN A 106 17.29 -2.94 -15.71
C GLN A 106 16.68 -3.79 -14.59
N GLU A 107 17.27 -4.97 -14.35
CA GLU A 107 17.00 -5.78 -13.15
C GLU A 107 17.41 -4.94 -11.92
N LEU A 108 16.49 -4.14 -11.44
CA LEU A 108 16.49 -3.65 -10.08
C LEU A 108 15.83 -4.76 -9.27
N THR A 109 16.67 -5.58 -8.63
CA THR A 109 16.22 -6.54 -7.61
C THR A 109 15.46 -5.75 -6.55
N ASP A 110 14.14 -5.90 -6.56
CA ASP A 110 13.28 -5.27 -5.57
C ASP A 110 13.67 -5.85 -4.19
N PRO A 111 14.09 -5.03 -3.21
CA PRO A 111 14.39 -5.52 -1.86
C PRO A 111 13.21 -6.25 -1.19
N PHE A 112 12.02 -6.21 -1.80
CA PHE A 112 10.80 -6.87 -1.36
C PHE A 112 10.37 -8.07 -2.22
N GLU A 113 11.27 -8.66 -3.02
CA GLU A 113 11.00 -9.77 -3.97
C GLU A 113 10.34 -11.03 -3.37
N ASP A 114 10.37 -11.24 -2.05
CA ASP A 114 9.76 -12.44 -1.40
C ASP A 114 8.22 -12.38 -1.23
N LEU A 115 7.47 -11.71 -2.11
CA LEU A 115 6.00 -11.67 -2.02
C LEU A 115 5.37 -12.77 -2.87
N ASP A 116 5.68 -14.01 -2.52
CA ASP A 116 5.07 -15.18 -3.13
C ASP A 116 3.91 -15.69 -2.26
N HIS A 117 2.70 -15.65 -2.82
CA HIS A 117 1.62 -16.64 -2.67
C HIS A 117 0.33 -16.14 -3.36
N SER A 118 0.02 -16.72 -4.53
CA SER A 118 -1.18 -16.55 -5.38
C SER A 118 -1.08 -15.58 -6.58
N GLU A 119 0.00 -15.62 -7.34
CA GLU A 119 0.26 -14.74 -8.50
C GLU A 119 -0.91 -14.62 -9.48
N HIS A 120 -1.61 -15.70 -9.84
CA HIS A 120 -2.64 -15.62 -10.88
C HIS A 120 -3.91 -14.89 -10.41
N LEU A 121 -4.44 -15.23 -9.23
CA LEU A 121 -5.61 -14.57 -8.68
C LEU A 121 -5.28 -13.12 -8.26
N GLN A 122 -4.09 -12.89 -7.72
CA GLN A 122 -3.62 -11.55 -7.38
C GLN A 122 -3.38 -10.69 -8.63
N ALA A 123 -2.85 -11.26 -9.73
CA ALA A 123 -2.70 -10.53 -10.99
C ALA A 123 -4.06 -10.18 -11.59
N CYS A 124 -5.01 -11.12 -11.60
CA CYS A 124 -6.37 -10.83 -12.08
C CYS A 124 -7.07 -9.75 -11.24
N ILE A 125 -6.94 -9.80 -9.91
CA ILE A 125 -7.47 -8.78 -9.01
C ILE A 125 -6.72 -7.46 -9.21
N ALA A 126 -5.40 -7.47 -9.30
CA ALA A 126 -4.58 -6.27 -9.49
C ALA A 126 -4.92 -5.56 -10.81
N GLU A 127 -5.10 -6.31 -11.90
CA GLU A 127 -5.59 -5.76 -13.16
C GLU A 127 -7.01 -5.24 -13.04
N ALA A 128 -7.92 -5.99 -12.39
CA ALA A 128 -9.30 -5.55 -12.23
C ALA A 128 -9.39 -4.24 -11.43
N LEU A 129 -8.50 -4.07 -10.45
CA LEU A 129 -8.42 -2.87 -9.64
C LEU A 129 -7.82 -1.66 -10.40
N LYS A 130 -7.09 -1.84 -11.52
CA LYS A 130 -6.58 -0.71 -12.34
C LYS A 130 -7.70 0.04 -13.07
N GLU A 131 -8.83 -0.62 -13.30
CA GLU A 131 -10.02 -0.03 -13.94
C GLU A 131 -10.90 0.74 -12.94
N ILE A 132 -10.53 0.73 -11.66
CA ILE A 132 -11.28 1.35 -10.56
C ILE A 132 -10.59 2.67 -10.16
N PRO A 133 -11.33 3.74 -9.84
CA PRO A 133 -10.73 4.96 -9.30
C PRO A 133 -9.84 4.69 -8.08
N GLU A 134 -8.66 5.31 -8.01
CA GLU A 134 -7.62 5.07 -6.99
C GLU A 134 -8.16 5.09 -5.55
N ALA A 135 -9.04 6.04 -5.22
CA ALA A 135 -9.63 6.16 -3.88
C ALA A 135 -10.56 4.97 -3.53
N GLU A 136 -11.27 4.43 -4.51
CA GLU A 136 -12.13 3.26 -4.34
C GLU A 136 -11.27 1.98 -4.23
N GLN A 137 -10.23 1.85 -5.06
CA GLN A 137 -9.26 0.77 -4.98
C GLN A 137 -8.59 0.73 -3.60
N LEU A 138 -8.09 1.86 -3.12
CA LEU A 138 -7.45 1.96 -1.81
C LEU A 138 -8.42 1.57 -0.68
N ALA A 139 -9.67 2.06 -0.72
CA ALA A 139 -10.68 1.68 0.27
C ALA A 139 -10.93 0.17 0.30
N ILE A 140 -11.04 -0.47 -0.87
CA ILE A 140 -11.23 -1.92 -0.99
C ILE A 140 -10.02 -2.69 -0.47
N ARG A 141 -8.79 -2.29 -0.84
CA ARG A 141 -7.55 -2.93 -0.35
C ARG A 141 -7.46 -2.88 1.17
N LEU A 142 -7.61 -1.69 1.76
CA LEU A 142 -7.51 -1.50 3.20
C LEU A 142 -8.55 -2.32 3.97
N PHE A 143 -9.78 -2.40 3.47
CA PHE A 143 -10.86 -3.12 4.15
C PHE A 143 -10.77 -4.64 3.96
N TYR A 144 -10.60 -5.11 2.72
CA TYR A 144 -10.71 -6.54 2.41
C TYR A 144 -9.39 -7.29 2.45
N LEU A 145 -8.28 -6.65 2.05
CA LEU A 145 -6.96 -7.31 2.03
C LEU A 145 -6.25 -7.10 3.36
N GLU A 146 -6.31 -5.89 3.89
CA GLU A 146 -5.59 -5.55 5.12
C GLU A 146 -6.44 -5.70 6.39
N SER A 147 -7.73 -6.03 6.25
CA SER A 147 -8.68 -6.24 7.34
C SER A 147 -8.87 -5.04 8.29
N LEU A 148 -8.63 -3.81 7.82
CA LEU A 148 -8.85 -2.61 8.63
C LEU A 148 -10.35 -2.32 8.78
N SER A 149 -10.74 -1.95 10.00
CA SER A 149 -12.09 -1.43 10.24
C SER A 149 -12.29 -0.07 9.57
N THR A 150 -13.55 0.30 9.32
CA THR A 150 -13.87 1.62 8.72
C THR A 150 -13.32 2.79 9.55
N ARG A 151 -13.22 2.63 10.87
CA ARG A 151 -12.66 3.65 11.77
C ARG A 151 -11.14 3.77 11.60
N GLU A 152 -10.44 2.66 11.44
CA GLU A 152 -9.00 2.63 11.20
C GLU A 152 -8.67 3.20 9.82
N ILE A 153 -9.48 2.91 8.79
CA ILE A 153 -9.34 3.51 7.46
C ILE A 153 -9.45 5.03 7.54
N VAL A 154 -10.47 5.56 8.23
CA VAL A 154 -10.61 7.01 8.48
C VAL A 154 -9.36 7.58 9.16
N GLY A 155 -8.85 6.89 10.18
CA GLY A 155 -7.65 7.31 10.90
C GLY A 155 -6.37 7.28 10.06
N ALA A 156 -6.29 6.36 9.09
CA ALA A 156 -5.14 6.18 8.22
C ALA A 156 -5.15 7.12 7.00
N THR A 157 -6.31 7.35 6.39
CA THR A 157 -6.45 8.15 5.16
C THR A 157 -6.83 9.61 5.40
N GLY A 158 -7.42 9.93 6.56
CA GLY A 158 -7.99 11.25 6.85
C GLY A 158 -9.35 11.52 6.19
N TRP A 159 -9.96 10.52 5.54
CA TRP A 159 -11.30 10.65 4.97
C TRP A 159 -12.39 10.75 6.04
N SER A 160 -13.53 11.35 5.71
CA SER A 160 -14.71 11.31 6.59
C SER A 160 -15.35 9.92 6.60
N LEU A 161 -15.96 9.52 7.72
CA LEU A 161 -16.67 8.24 7.82
C LEU A 161 -17.75 8.04 6.72
N PRO A 162 -18.56 9.05 6.37
CA PRO A 162 -19.49 8.94 5.24
C PRO A 162 -18.77 8.71 3.91
N ASN A 163 -17.68 9.44 3.64
CA ASN A 163 -16.91 9.27 2.40
C ASN A 163 -16.30 7.86 2.30
N THR A 164 -15.72 7.34 3.38
CA THR A 164 -15.18 5.97 3.43
C THR A 164 -16.25 4.93 3.10
N LYS A 165 -17.48 5.07 3.63
CA LYS A 165 -18.59 4.16 3.31
C LYS A 165 -19.00 4.24 1.84
N VAL A 166 -19.04 5.44 1.27
CA VAL A 166 -19.34 5.65 -0.15
C VAL A 166 -18.26 5.03 -1.03
N LEU A 167 -16.97 5.25 -0.73
CA LEU A 167 -15.85 4.66 -1.47
C LEU A 167 -15.87 3.13 -1.41
N LEU A 168 -16.16 2.54 -0.25
CA LEU A 168 -16.30 1.09 -0.12
C LEU A 168 -17.50 0.55 -0.92
N HIS A 169 -18.61 1.28 -0.94
CA HIS A 169 -19.78 0.88 -1.72
C HIS A 169 -19.50 0.94 -3.22
N ARG A 170 -18.96 2.07 -3.70
CA ARG A 170 -18.61 2.24 -5.12
C ARG A 170 -17.53 1.26 -5.55
N GLY A 171 -16.46 1.11 -4.76
CA GLY A 171 -15.40 0.16 -5.04
C GLY A 171 -15.88 -1.29 -5.14
N ARG A 172 -16.86 -1.71 -4.33
CA ARG A 172 -17.50 -3.02 -4.46
C ARG A 172 -18.26 -3.17 -5.78
N GLN A 173 -19.00 -2.13 -6.17
CA GLN A 173 -19.76 -2.13 -7.41
C GLN A 173 -18.83 -2.16 -8.63
N SER A 174 -17.79 -1.33 -8.61
CA SER A 174 -16.74 -1.29 -9.64
C SER A 174 -16.04 -2.64 -9.75
N LEU A 175 -15.63 -3.25 -8.62
CA LEU A 175 -14.99 -4.56 -8.61
C LEU A 175 -15.92 -5.66 -9.16
N ARG A 176 -17.20 -5.67 -8.78
CA ARG A 176 -18.19 -6.61 -9.32
C ARG A 176 -18.30 -6.47 -10.83
N ASN A 177 -18.45 -5.25 -11.35
CA ASN A 177 -18.60 -5.02 -12.79
C ASN A 177 -17.38 -5.52 -13.58
N VAL A 178 -16.17 -5.29 -13.07
CA VAL A 178 -14.93 -5.72 -13.73
C VAL A 178 -14.80 -7.25 -13.69
N LEU A 179 -15.11 -7.87 -12.55
CA LEU A 179 -15.10 -9.34 -12.42
C LEU A 179 -16.14 -9.99 -13.33
N ASP A 180 -17.37 -9.48 -13.39
CA ASP A 180 -18.43 -9.99 -14.28
C ASP A 180 -18.01 -9.90 -15.76
N THR A 181 -17.34 -8.81 -16.14
CA THR A 181 -16.83 -8.62 -17.51
C THR A 181 -15.70 -9.59 -17.84
N LYS A 182 -14.77 -9.82 -16.91
CA LYS A 182 -13.67 -10.78 -17.10
C LYS A 182 -14.16 -12.23 -17.09
N MET A 183 -15.13 -12.58 -16.24
CA MET A 183 -15.72 -13.92 -16.20
C MET A 183 -16.50 -14.26 -17.48
N ARG A 184 -17.19 -13.28 -18.08
CA ARG A 184 -17.85 -13.47 -19.39
C ARG A 184 -16.86 -13.73 -20.52
N LYS A 185 -15.77 -12.96 -20.59
CA LYS A 185 -14.71 -13.15 -21.60
C LYS A 185 -14.03 -14.52 -21.52
N HIS A 186 -13.96 -15.11 -20.32
CA HIS A 186 -13.33 -16.41 -20.10
C HIS A 186 -14.25 -17.61 -20.41
N GLN A 187 -15.55 -17.38 -20.66
CA GLN A 187 -16.51 -18.40 -21.11
C GLN A 187 -16.69 -18.45 -22.63
N GLU A 188 -16.13 -17.49 -23.36
CA GLU A 188 -16.21 -17.39 -24.83
C GLU A 188 -14.94 -17.91 -25.54
N LEU A 189 -13.97 -18.44 -24.79
CA LEU A 189 -12.75 -19.12 -25.27
C LEU A 189 -12.79 -20.60 -24.91
#